data_AF-A0A6V7KV37-F1
#
_entry.id   AF-A0A6V7KV37-F1
#
_cell.length_a   1.000
_cell.length_b   1.000
_cell.length_c   1.000
_cell.angle_alpha   90.00
_cell.angle_beta   90.00
_cell.angle_gamma   90.00
#
_symmetry.space_group_name_H-M   'P 1'
#
loop_
_entity.id
_entity.type
_entity.pdbx_description
1 polymer ?
#
loop_
_entity_poly.entity_id
_entity_poly.type
_entity_poly.pdbx_seq_one_letter_code
_entity_poly.pdbx_strand_id
1 'polypeptide(L)' 'ILQWCILAIRNLCDGAPHNQQYVAKMSQIKYIDTGVLREMGITLNQDNDGNAIGMVPLPRDSHY' A
#
# COMPACT_ATOMS: atom_id res chain seq x y z
N ILE A 1 9.93 -9.33 2.40
CA ILE A 1 8.69 -10.03 1.96
C ILE A 1 7.89 -9.18 0.96
N LEU A 2 7.59 -7.89 1.24
CA LEU A 2 6.85 -7.01 0.31
C LEU A 2 7.48 -6.84 -1.07
N GLN A 3 8.80 -6.63 -1.13
CA GLN A 3 9.50 -6.48 -2.41
C GLN A 3 9.28 -7.72 -3.31
N TRP A 4 9.32 -8.92 -2.72
CA TRP A 4 9.04 -10.17 -3.43
C TRP A 4 7.56 -10.29 -3.85
N CYS A 5 6.63 -9.85 -3.02
CA CYS A 5 5.21 -9.79 -3.38
C CYS A 5 4.96 -8.84 -4.57
N ILE A 6 5.58 -7.65 -4.56
CA ILE A 6 5.47 -6.68 -5.67
C ILE A 6 6.04 -7.28 -6.95
N LEU A 7 7.21 -7.92 -6.89
CA LEU A 7 7.81 -8.60 -8.04
C LEU A 7 6.94 -9.74 -8.57
N ALA A 8 6.33 -10.54 -7.70
CA ALA A 8 5.43 -11.61 -8.09
C ALA A 8 4.17 -11.07 -8.81
N ILE A 9 3.55 -10.01 -8.28
CA ILE A 9 2.39 -9.36 -8.91
C ILE A 9 2.78 -8.74 -10.25
N ARG A 10 3.93 -8.06 -10.33
CA ARG A 10 4.46 -7.51 -11.59
C ARG A 10 4.60 -8.62 -12.63
N ASN A 11 5.22 -9.74 -12.26
CA ASN A 11 5.47 -10.85 -13.17
C ASN A 11 4.16 -11.52 -13.62
N LEU A 12 3.17 -11.62 -12.73
CA LEU A 12 1.84 -12.11 -13.08
C LEU A 12 1.13 -11.21 -14.12
N CYS A 13 1.39 -9.91 -14.07
CA CYS A 13 0.76 -8.91 -14.96
C CYS A 13 1.54 -8.67 -16.26
N ASP A 14 2.79 -9.09 -16.37
CA ASP A 14 3.63 -8.81 -17.53
C ASP A 14 3.18 -9.57 -18.78
N GLY A 15 2.95 -8.84 -19.88
CA GLY A 15 2.43 -9.42 -21.12
C GLY A 15 1.02 -10.02 -21.03
N ALA A 16 0.34 -9.91 -19.88
CA ALA A 16 -0.95 -10.54 -19.60
C ALA A 16 -2.04 -9.50 -19.27
N PRO A 17 -2.66 -8.85 -20.28
CA PRO A 17 -3.64 -7.79 -20.07
C PRO A 17 -4.89 -8.25 -19.29
N HIS A 18 -5.24 -9.54 -19.39
CA HIS A 18 -6.32 -10.13 -18.60
C HIS A 18 -6.02 -10.13 -17.09
N ASN A 19 -4.80 -10.49 -16.71
CA ASN A 19 -4.36 -10.48 -15.32
C ASN A 19 -4.29 -9.05 -14.78
N GLN A 20 -3.84 -8.09 -15.61
CA GLN A 20 -3.86 -6.67 -15.27
C GLN A 20 -5.28 -6.18 -14.98
N GLN A 21 -6.27 -6.57 -15.81
CA GLN A 21 -7.66 -6.21 -15.59
C GLN A 21 -8.24 -6.82 -14.31
N TYR A 22 -7.86 -8.04 -13.95
CA TYR A 22 -8.29 -8.64 -12.68
C TYR A 22 -7.66 -7.97 -11.47
N VAL A 23 -6.34 -7.76 -11.49
CA VAL A 23 -5.63 -7.07 -10.41
C VAL A 23 -6.15 -5.63 -10.24
N ALA A 24 -6.45 -4.93 -11.34
CA ALA A 24 -7.03 -3.59 -11.30
C ALA A 24 -8.45 -3.53 -10.70
N LYS A 25 -9.20 -4.65 -10.71
CA LYS A 25 -10.54 -4.76 -10.12
C LYS A 25 -10.52 -5.25 -8.68
N MET A 26 -9.36 -5.61 -8.13
CA MET A 26 -9.27 -6.07 -6.74
C MET A 26 -9.52 -4.91 -5.79
N SER A 27 -10.43 -5.12 -4.83
CA SER A 27 -10.65 -4.18 -3.74
C SER A 27 -9.59 -4.38 -2.66
N GLN A 28 -9.04 -3.28 -2.17
CA GLN A 28 -8.12 -3.31 -1.04
C GLN A 28 -8.89 -3.68 0.24
N ILE A 29 -8.57 -4.84 0.83
CA ILE A 29 -9.32 -5.35 1.99
C ILE A 29 -8.76 -4.80 3.32
N LYS A 30 -7.44 -4.56 3.44
CA LYS A 30 -6.78 -3.93 4.60
C LYS A 30 -5.45 -3.27 4.24
N TYR A 31 -5.03 -2.31 5.06
CA TYR A 31 -3.68 -1.75 5.03
C TYR A 31 -2.72 -2.66 5.78
N ILE A 32 -1.57 -2.95 5.17
CA ILE A 32 -0.46 -3.57 5.89
C ILE A 32 0.36 -2.42 6.48
N ASP A 33 0.23 -2.20 7.78
CA ASP A 33 1.20 -1.41 8.53
C ASP A 33 2.50 -2.23 8.58
N THR A 34 3.54 -1.72 7.95
CA THR A 34 4.81 -2.44 7.81
C THR A 34 5.89 -1.64 8.51
N GLY A 35 6.72 -2.31 9.30
CA GLY A 35 7.83 -1.67 10.00
C GLY A 35 8.71 -0.81 9.08
N VAL A 36 8.86 -1.23 7.82
CA VAL A 36 9.59 -0.49 6.78
C VAL A 36 8.96 0.87 6.45
N LEU A 37 7.63 0.98 6.36
CA LEU A 37 6.98 2.27 6.11
C LEU A 37 7.17 3.23 7.29
N ARG A 38 7.11 2.71 8.52
CA ARG A 38 7.41 3.48 9.74
C ARG A 38 8.86 3.93 9.80
N GLU A 39 9.81 3.05 9.48
CA GLU A 39 11.25 3.39 9.39
C GLU A 39 11.53 4.47 8.35
N MET A 40 10.78 4.49 7.24
CA MET A 40 10.85 5.54 6.23
C MET A 40 10.10 6.82 6.63
N GLY A 41 9.45 6.86 7.80
CA GLY A 41 8.67 8.01 8.25
C GLY A 41 7.41 8.26 7.42
N ILE A 42 6.80 7.21 6.88
CA ILE A 42 5.61 7.29 6.03
C ILE A 42 4.44 6.58 6.72
N THR A 43 3.28 7.21 6.73
CA THR A 43 2.02 6.62 7.20
C THR A 43 0.92 6.75 6.15
N LEU A 44 -0.16 5.99 6.32
CA LEU A 44 -1.33 6.05 5.45
C LEU A 44 -2.33 7.07 5.99
N ASN A 45 -2.69 8.04 5.16
CA ASN A 45 -3.74 9.00 5.46
C ASN A 45 -5.10 8.38 5.17
N GLN A 46 -6.01 8.39 6.14
CA GLN A 46 -7.39 7.94 5.99
C GLN A 46 -8.32 9.12 5.73
N ASP A 47 -9.31 8.94 4.87
CA ASP A 47 -10.44 9.86 4.75
C ASP A 47 -11.37 9.72 5.96
N ASN A 48 -12.39 10.59 6.02
CA ASN A 48 -13.38 10.60 7.10
C ASN A 48 -14.19 9.29 7.17
N ASP A 49 -14.17 8.47 6.10
CA ASP A 49 -14.87 7.20 6.00
C ASP A 49 -13.96 5.99 6.31
N GLY A 50 -12.69 6.25 6.69
CA GLY A 50 -11.72 5.22 7.05
C GLY A 50 -11.01 4.55 5.88
N ASN A 51 -11.22 5.03 4.64
CA ASN A 51 -10.47 4.55 3.48
C ASN A 51 -9.15 5.32 3.40
N ALA A 52 -8.02 4.62 3.23
CA ALA A 52 -6.78 5.32 2.96
C ALA A 52 -6.77 5.90 1.55
N ILE A 53 -6.52 7.21 1.53
CA ILE A 53 -6.56 8.07 0.36
C ILE A 53 -5.16 8.48 -0.11
N GLY A 54 -4.11 8.20 0.67
CA GLY A 54 -2.74 8.51 0.25
C GLY A 54 -1.66 8.18 1.28
N MET A 55 -0.39 8.30 0.87
CA MET A 55 0.77 8.22 1.74
C MET A 55 1.18 9.62 2.20
N VAL A 56 1.35 9.81 3.50
CA VAL A 56 1.76 11.09 4.11
C VAL A 56 2.92 10.89 5.08
N PRO A 57 3.69 11.94 5.40
CA PRO A 57 4.71 11.85 6.45
C PRO A 57 4.10 11.40 7.78
N LEU A 58 4.81 10.55 8.51
CA LEU A 58 4.43 10.13 9.85
C LEU A 58 4.42 11.36 10.77
N PRO A 59 3.29 11.71 11.39
CA PRO A 59 3.25 12.78 12.38
C PRO A 59 4.24 12.47 13.49
N ARG A 60 5.08 13.44 13.84
CA ARG A 60 5.88 13.33 15.06
C ARG A 60 4.94 13.51 16.23
N ASP A 61 4.81 12.52 17.10
CA ASP A 61 4.16 12.72 18.39
C ASP A 61 4.91 13.83 19.14
N SER A 62 4.34 15.02 19.17
CA SER A 62 4.77 16.12 20.02
C SER A 62 4.31 15.82 21.45
N HIS A 63 4.94 14.83 22.09
CA HIS A 63 4.92 14.68 23.53
C HIS A 63 5.99 15.61 24.13
N TYR A 64 5.56 16.80 24.54
CA TYR A 64 6.15 17.57 25.63
C TYR A 64 5.18 17.55 26.81
#